data_AF-A0A318H778-F1
#
_entry.id   AF-A0A318H778-F1
#
_cell.length_a   1.000
_cell.length_b   1.000
_cell.length_c   1.000
_cell.angle_alpha   90.00
_cell.angle_beta   90.00
_cell.angle_gamma   90.00
#
_symmetry.space_group_name_H-M   'P 1'
#
loop_
_entity.id
_entity.type
_entity.pdbx_description
1 polymer ?
#
loop_
_entity_poly.entity_id
_entity_poly.type
_entity_poly.pdbx_seq_one_letter_code
_entity_poly.pdbx_strand_id
1 'polypeptide(L)'
;MFSSRITKPAVAAGMFGLAAVLFAGTANAETADDQFFGALQQQGIGFGTPESATKVAHHVCDALSQGMEPSDISSNIAGANGRIDRQTALLIVVDAAQFYCHQYVHQMANGATVVGPNH
;
A
#
# COMPACT_ATOMS: atom_id res chain seq x y z
N MET A 1 44.21 -43.46 -14.29
CA MET A 1 42.94 -43.48 -13.53
C MET A 1 42.69 -42.03 -13.12
N PHE A 2 41.62 -41.35 -13.49
CA PHE A 2 40.23 -41.61 -13.12
C PHE A 2 39.25 -41.18 -14.23
N SER A 3 38.31 -42.08 -14.57
CA SER A 3 37.22 -41.85 -15.51
C SER A 3 36.14 -40.94 -14.91
N SER A 4 35.70 -39.93 -15.67
CA SER A 4 34.47 -39.19 -15.38
C SER A 4 33.24 -40.09 -15.51
N ARG A 5 32.44 -40.18 -14.44
CA ARG A 5 31.06 -40.66 -14.53
C ARG A 5 30.12 -39.48 -14.31
N ILE A 6 29.51 -39.03 -15.40
CA ILE A 6 28.42 -38.04 -15.37
C ILE A 6 27.14 -38.83 -15.11
N THR A 7 26.66 -38.78 -13.87
CA THR A 7 25.36 -39.37 -13.48
C THR A 7 24.28 -38.28 -13.59
N LYS A 8 23.35 -38.46 -14.53
CA LYS A 8 22.11 -37.68 -14.66
C LYS A 8 21.24 -37.88 -13.42
N PRO A 9 20.81 -36.84 -12.68
CA PRO A 9 19.78 -37.01 -11.67
C PRO A 9 18.40 -37.15 -12.33
N ALA A 10 17.70 -38.22 -11.99
CA ALA A 10 16.30 -38.43 -12.28
C ALA A 10 15.45 -37.44 -11.48
N VAL A 11 14.53 -36.73 -12.14
CA VAL A 11 13.52 -35.92 -11.48
C VAL A 11 12.48 -36.86 -10.88
N ALA A 12 12.57 -37.08 -9.57
CA ALA A 12 11.55 -37.75 -8.78
C ALA A 12 10.52 -36.71 -8.32
N ALA A 13 9.24 -36.96 -8.63
CA ALA A 13 8.12 -36.21 -8.11
C ALA A 13 8.07 -36.34 -6.57
N GLY A 14 8.33 -35.24 -5.87
CA GLY A 14 8.22 -35.12 -4.42
C GLY A 14 7.15 -34.10 -4.07
N MET A 15 6.12 -34.57 -3.37
CA MET A 15 5.07 -33.76 -2.76
C MET A 15 5.70 -32.83 -1.70
N PHE A 16 5.96 -31.56 -2.05
CA PHE A 16 6.34 -30.54 -1.08
C PHE A 16 5.09 -29.89 -0.51
N GLY A 17 4.73 -30.30 0.70
CA GLY A 17 3.85 -29.52 1.56
C GLY A 17 4.55 -28.25 2.06
N LEU A 18 3.78 -27.16 2.14
CA LEU A 18 4.07 -25.92 2.85
C LEU A 18 5.37 -25.20 2.47
N ALA A 19 5.40 -24.57 1.30
CA ALA A 19 6.13 -23.32 1.15
C ALA A 19 5.13 -22.18 1.35
N ALA A 20 5.22 -21.52 2.50
CA ALA A 20 4.58 -20.24 2.74
C ALA A 20 4.91 -19.33 1.55
N VAL A 21 3.87 -18.80 0.88
CA VAL A 21 4.03 -17.66 0.00
C VAL A 21 4.40 -16.50 0.90
N LEU A 22 5.68 -16.39 1.24
CA LEU A 22 6.28 -15.12 1.62
C LEU A 22 6.15 -14.28 0.36
N PHE A 23 5.07 -13.50 0.30
CA PHE A 23 4.93 -12.45 -0.68
C PHE A 23 6.26 -11.70 -0.70
N ALA A 24 6.87 -11.66 -1.88
CA ALA A 24 8.02 -10.81 -2.16
C ALA A 24 7.57 -9.35 -1.96
N GLY A 25 7.68 -8.89 -0.70
CA GLY A 25 7.23 -7.57 -0.27
C GLY A 25 8.09 -6.43 -0.80
N THR A 26 9.16 -6.71 -1.53
CA THR A 26 10.11 -5.68 -1.96
C THR A 26 9.80 -5.11 -3.35
N ALA A 27 8.99 -5.77 -4.17
CA ALA A 27 8.62 -5.24 -5.50
C ALA A 27 7.32 -4.44 -5.48
N ASN A 28 6.42 -4.70 -4.52
CA ASN A 28 5.11 -4.04 -4.46
C ASN A 28 5.13 -2.79 -3.55
N ALA A 29 5.96 -2.77 -2.51
CA ALA A 29 6.11 -1.62 -1.62
C ALA A 29 6.80 -0.45 -2.33
N GLU A 30 7.94 -0.71 -2.98
CA GLU A 30 8.68 0.32 -3.74
C GLU A 30 7.79 0.93 -4.84
N THR A 31 6.98 0.11 -5.53
CA THR A 31 6.03 0.62 -6.53
C THR A 31 4.85 1.40 -5.94
N ALA A 32 4.38 1.03 -4.73
CA ALA A 32 3.27 1.73 -4.08
C ALA A 32 3.75 3.08 -3.49
N ASP A 33 4.93 3.09 -2.87
CA ASP A 33 5.60 4.30 -2.39
C ASP A 33 5.81 5.28 -3.56
N ASP A 34 6.37 4.82 -4.68
CA ASP A 34 6.62 5.66 -5.87
C ASP A 34 5.32 6.21 -6.48
N GLN A 35 4.27 5.39 -6.59
CA GLN A 35 2.97 5.82 -7.11
C GLN A 35 2.30 6.85 -6.21
N PHE A 36 2.34 6.62 -4.90
CA PHE A 36 1.80 7.54 -3.91
C PHE A 36 2.56 8.87 -3.92
N PHE A 37 3.90 8.86 -3.90
CA PHE A 37 4.70 10.07 -3.98
C PHE A 37 4.49 10.81 -5.31
N GLY A 38 4.37 10.07 -6.42
CA GLY A 38 4.00 10.62 -7.71
C GLY A 38 2.66 11.35 -7.68
N ALA A 39 1.62 10.73 -7.11
CA ALA A 39 0.30 11.34 -6.97
C ALA A 39 0.34 12.62 -6.12
N LEU A 40 1.01 12.57 -4.96
CA LEU A 40 1.20 13.73 -4.09
C LEU A 40 1.92 14.87 -4.82
N GLN A 41 2.96 14.56 -5.60
CA GLN A 41 3.72 15.56 -6.35
C GLN A 41 2.87 16.23 -7.44
N GLN A 42 2.04 15.46 -8.15
CA GLN A 42 1.09 16.01 -9.14
C GLN A 42 0.06 16.95 -8.50
N GLN A 43 -0.33 16.67 -7.25
CA GLN A 43 -1.26 17.48 -6.48
C GLN A 43 -0.59 18.66 -5.74
N GLY A 44 0.74 18.80 -5.85
CA GLY A 44 1.51 19.83 -5.13
C GLY A 44 1.57 19.62 -3.62
N ILE A 45 1.33 18.39 -3.15
CA ILE A 45 1.34 18.03 -1.73
C ILE A 45 2.75 17.64 -1.33
N GLY A 46 3.37 18.48 -0.51
CA GLY A 46 4.71 18.25 0.01
C GLY A 46 4.70 17.53 1.36
N PHE A 47 5.59 16.55 1.51
CA PHE A 47 5.97 15.98 2.80
C PHE A 47 7.40 16.38 3.15
N GLY A 48 7.71 16.45 4.44
CA GLY A 48 9.06 16.79 4.91
C GLY A 48 10.09 15.73 4.51
N THR A 49 9.71 14.44 4.57
CA THR A 49 10.52 13.31 4.09
C THR A 49 9.62 12.20 3.49
N PRO A 50 10.15 11.34 2.62
CA PRO A 50 9.43 10.15 2.13
C PRO A 50 8.91 9.26 3.27
N GLU A 51 9.72 9.02 4.31
CA GLU A 51 9.32 8.18 5.45
C GLU A 51 8.12 8.78 6.20
N SER A 52 8.01 10.11 6.26
CA SER A 52 6.85 10.76 6.87
C SER A 52 5.58 10.54 6.06
N ALA A 53 5.68 10.54 4.74
CA ALA A 53 4.56 10.28 3.83
C ALA A 53 4.10 8.82 3.93
N THR A 54 5.03 7.86 3.86
CA THR A 54 4.71 6.42 4.02
C THR A 54 4.10 6.12 5.40
N LYS A 55 4.59 6.74 6.47
CA LYS A 55 3.98 6.60 7.81
C LYS A 55 2.54 7.10 7.85
N VAL A 56 2.25 8.24 7.23
CA VAL A 56 0.88 8.74 7.14
C VAL A 56 0.02 7.79 6.32
N ALA A 57 0.52 7.27 5.20
CA ALA A 57 -0.21 6.31 4.38
C ALA A 57 -0.58 5.03 5.14
N HIS A 58 0.37 4.45 5.88
CA HIS A 58 0.07 3.29 6.74
C HIS A 58 -0.91 3.63 7.87
N HIS A 59 -0.77 4.80 8.49
CA HIS A 59 -1.71 5.25 9.51
C HIS A 59 -3.14 5.37 8.96
N VAL A 60 -3.31 5.78 7.70
CA VAL A 60 -4.62 5.78 7.04
C VAL A 60 -5.19 4.36 6.95
N CYS A 61 -4.40 3.37 6.54
CA CYS A 61 -4.86 1.98 6.51
C CYS A 61 -5.26 1.48 7.90
N ASP A 62 -4.45 1.77 8.92
CA ASP A 62 -4.74 1.40 10.30
C ASP A 62 -6.03 2.05 10.78
N ALA A 63 -6.25 3.32 10.45
CA ALA A 63 -7.44 4.04 10.86
C ALA A 63 -8.71 3.50 10.17
N LEU A 64 -8.63 3.22 8.86
CA LEU A 64 -9.71 2.57 8.11
C LEU A 64 -10.01 1.17 8.69
N SER A 65 -8.98 0.42 9.08
CA SER A 65 -9.16 -0.89 9.73
C SER A 65 -9.89 -0.83 11.08
N GLN A 66 -9.81 0.33 11.75
CA GLN A 66 -10.52 0.59 13.01
C GLN A 66 -11.95 1.13 12.78
N GLY A 67 -12.38 1.26 11.52
CA GLY A 67 -13.70 1.75 11.17
C GLY A 67 -13.82 3.27 11.15
N MET A 68 -12.71 4.02 11.11
CA MET A 68 -12.77 5.48 10.94
C MET A 68 -13.12 5.86 9.51
N GLU A 69 -13.93 6.90 9.37
CA GLU A 69 -14.29 7.47 8.07
C GLU A 69 -13.15 8.36 7.53
N PRO A 70 -12.94 8.43 6.19
CA PRO A 70 -11.90 9.26 5.59
C PRO A 70 -11.95 10.75 6.00
N SER A 71 -13.15 11.28 6.26
CA SER A 71 -13.34 12.66 6.73
C SER A 71 -12.78 12.91 8.13
N ASP A 72 -12.83 11.89 8.99
CA ASP A 72 -12.31 11.96 10.35
C ASP A 72 -10.79 11.77 10.34
N ILE A 73 -10.30 10.84 9.52
CA ILE A 73 -8.87 10.62 9.32
C ILE A 73 -8.20 11.89 8.77
N SER A 74 -8.78 12.51 7.74
CA SER A 74 -8.28 13.77 7.18
C SER A 74 -8.30 14.92 8.18
N SER A 75 -9.35 15.00 9.02
CA SER A 75 -9.41 15.97 10.11
C SER A 75 -8.29 15.76 11.14
N ASN A 76 -7.99 14.52 11.48
CA ASN A 76 -6.91 14.18 12.40
C ASN A 76 -5.53 14.51 11.81
N ILE A 77 -5.30 14.24 10.52
CA ILE A 77 -4.05 14.58 9.83
C ILE A 77 -3.85 16.11 9.79
N ALA A 78 -4.88 16.87 9.41
CA ALA A 78 -4.81 18.33 9.39
C ALA A 78 -4.64 18.92 10.81
N GLY A 79 -5.28 18.32 11.82
CA GLY A 79 -5.13 18.74 13.22
C GLY A 79 -3.73 18.46 13.79
N ALA A 80 -3.11 17.35 13.38
CA ALA A 80 -1.74 17.00 13.77
C ALA A 80 -0.68 17.83 13.02
N ASN A 81 -1.03 18.37 11.86
CA ASN A 81 -0.13 19.16 11.02
C ASN A 81 -0.80 20.46 10.56
N GLY A 82 -0.54 21.55 11.28
CA GLY A 82 -1.09 22.88 10.95
C GLY A 82 -0.63 23.49 9.62
N ARG A 83 0.16 22.77 8.81
CA ARG A 83 0.56 23.17 7.45
C ARG A 83 -0.30 22.51 6.36
N ILE A 84 -1.09 21.49 6.71
CA ILE A 84 -1.94 20.74 5.79
C ILE A 84 -3.39 21.09 6.14
N ASP A 85 -4.14 21.62 5.18
CA ASP A 85 -5.58 21.82 5.38
C ASP A 85 -6.35 20.49 5.22
N ARG A 86 -7.59 20.46 5.72
CA ARG A 86 -8.42 19.24 5.69
C ARG A 86 -8.67 18.72 4.28
N GLN A 87 -8.77 19.60 3.27
CA GLN A 87 -9.02 19.19 1.89
C GLN A 87 -7.80 18.45 1.33
N THR A 88 -6.60 19.00 1.53
CA THR A 88 -5.34 18.34 1.19
C THR A 88 -5.15 17.05 1.96
N ALA A 89 -5.48 17.03 3.26
CA ALA A 89 -5.45 15.82 4.06
C ALA A 89 -6.39 14.73 3.51
N LEU A 90 -7.57 15.10 3.00
CA LEU A 90 -8.49 14.16 2.39
C LEU A 90 -7.93 13.56 1.09
N LEU A 91 -7.26 14.35 0.26
CA LEU A 91 -6.56 13.84 -0.93
C LEU A 91 -5.49 12.82 -0.55
N ILE A 92 -4.68 13.13 0.46
CA ILE A 92 -3.68 12.19 1.02
C ILE A 92 -4.35 10.89 1.46
N VAL A 93 -5.48 10.96 2.17
CA VAL A 93 -6.22 9.77 2.65
C VAL A 93 -6.70 8.91 1.48
N VAL A 94 -7.26 9.55 0.44
CA VAL A 94 -7.78 8.85 -0.73
C VAL A 94 -6.65 8.18 -1.53
N ASP A 95 -5.53 8.87 -1.74
CA ASP A 95 -4.37 8.30 -2.43
C ASP A 95 -3.70 7.19 -1.61
N ALA A 96 -3.54 7.39 -0.30
CA ALA A 96 -3.03 6.35 0.59
C ALA A 96 -3.90 5.09 0.56
N ALA A 97 -5.22 5.24 0.61
CA ALA A 97 -6.13 4.10 0.48
C ALA A 97 -6.00 3.41 -0.88
N GLN A 98 -5.86 4.17 -1.96
CA GLN A 98 -5.71 3.65 -3.32
C GLN A 98 -4.42 2.89 -3.57
N PHE A 99 -3.32 3.17 -2.86
CA PHE A 99 -2.03 2.50 -3.11
C PHE A 99 -1.60 1.54 -1.99
N TYR A 100 -2.05 1.76 -0.75
CA TYR A 100 -1.67 0.94 0.41
C TYR A 100 -2.83 0.13 0.99
N CYS A 101 -4.07 0.58 0.84
CA CYS A 101 -5.24 0.00 1.52
C CYS A 101 -6.36 -0.43 0.56
N HIS A 102 -6.01 -1.12 -0.54
CA HIS A 102 -6.93 -1.49 -1.62
C HIS A 102 -8.25 -2.14 -1.15
N GLN A 103 -8.25 -2.84 -0.02
CA GLN A 103 -9.45 -3.46 0.55
C GLN A 103 -10.55 -2.48 0.99
N TYR A 104 -10.21 -1.20 1.20
CA TYR A 104 -11.14 -0.14 1.59
C TYR A 104 -11.50 0.78 0.43
N VAL A 105 -11.13 0.37 -0.79
CA VAL A 105 -11.40 1.09 -2.03
C VAL A 105 -12.44 0.31 -2.80
N HIS A 106 -13.60 0.93 -3.01
CA HIS A 106 -14.74 0.28 -3.62
C HIS A 106 -15.07 0.99 -4.93
N GLN A 107 -15.10 0.23 -6.02
CA GLN A 107 -15.56 0.72 -7.31
C GLN A 107 -17.08 0.56 -7.38
N MET A 108 -17.80 1.67 -7.52
CA MET A 108 -19.24 1.66 -7.67
C MET A 108 -19.64 1.36 -9.13
N ALA A 109 -20.86 0.86 -9.35
CA ALA A 109 -21.38 0.51 -10.68
C ALA A 109 -21.50 1.71 -11.64
N ASN A 110 -21.49 2.94 -11.12
CA ASN A 110 -21.46 4.18 -11.90
C ASN A 110 -20.03 4.63 -12.28
N GLY A 111 -19.01 3.84 -11.96
CA GLY A 111 -17.60 4.11 -12.27
C GLY A 111 -16.87 4.96 -11.22
N ALA A 112 -17.53 5.43 -10.16
CA ALA A 112 -16.87 6.21 -9.13
C ALA A 112 -16.14 5.31 -8.11
N THR A 113 -14.99 5.78 -7.64
CA THR A 113 -14.18 5.13 -6.59
C THR A 113 -14.50 5.77 -5.25
N VAL A 114 -14.94 4.98 -4.27
CA VAL A 114 -15.17 5.43 -2.89
C VAL A 114 -14.20 4.75 -1.94
N VAL A 115 -13.76 5.49 -0.92
CA VAL A 115 -12.86 4.99 0.12
C VAL A 115 -13.63 4.97 1.42
N GLY A 116 -13.61 3.86 2.16
CA GLY A 116 -14.18 3.79 3.50
C GLY A 116 -14.24 2.38 4.09
N PRO A 117 -14.51 2.26 5.39
CA PRO A 117 -14.50 0.97 6.10
C PRO A 117 -15.72 0.08 5.83
N ASN A 118 -16.84 0.62 5.33
CA ASN A 118 -18.12 -0.09 5.21
C ASN A 118 -18.89 0.21 3.91
N HIS A 119 -18.21 0.38 2.77
CA HIS A 119 -18.84 0.61 1.46
C HIS A 119 -18.92 -0.64 0.60
#